data_AF-A0A7X8ZI35-F1
#
_entry.id   AF-A0A7X8ZI35-F1
#
_cell.length_a   1.000
_cell.length_b   1.000
_cell.length_c   1.000
_cell.angle_alpha   90.00
_cell.angle_beta   90.00
_cell.angle_gamma   90.00
#
_symmetry.space_group_name_H-M   'P 1'
#
loop_
_entity.id
_entity.type
_entity.pdbx_description
1 polymer ?
#
loop_
_entity_poly.entity_id
_entity_poly.type
_entity_poly.pdbx_seq_one_letter_code
_entity_poly.pdbx_strand_id
1 'polypeptide(L)'
;MKNNILKNVTLDPNEKVLKDFLKLRAKGSFCQIMLTDKRLIIYTFGIASNRGRRVRRKMMHETDLKAINQFEYYVDYYHNPVWARILGIILFVLGIAGAYAVYANLIAIPAYPYSQYGNYVIAALVAFIGLRLFFRLRKALSVKIKYGLNDIFTLYLKVTKYNELAVRYIASKIRVYS
;
A
#
# COMPACT_ATOMS: atom_id res chain seq x y z
N MET A 1 -1.15 -19.33 -12.44
CA MET A 1 0.09 -19.19 -13.24
C MET A 1 1.16 -18.53 -12.39
N LYS A 2 2.30 -19.19 -12.15
CA LYS A 2 3.47 -18.55 -11.52
C LYS A 2 4.11 -17.63 -12.56
N ASN A 3 3.98 -16.32 -12.41
CA ASN A 3 4.69 -15.36 -13.26
C ASN A 3 6.18 -15.49 -12.94
N ASN A 4 7.00 -15.78 -13.94
CA ASN A 4 8.45 -15.84 -13.81
C ASN A 4 9.04 -14.83 -14.78
N ILE A 5 9.72 -13.80 -14.24
CA ILE A 5 10.45 -12.82 -15.06
C ILE A 5 11.36 -13.52 -16.05
N LEU A 6 12.07 -14.58 -15.65
CA LEU A 6 13.03 -15.30 -16.50
C LEU A 6 12.44 -15.84 -17.81
N LYS A 7 11.12 -16.04 -17.90
CA LYS A 7 10.46 -16.47 -19.14
C LYS A 7 10.14 -15.33 -20.10
N ASN A 8 10.19 -14.09 -19.62
CA ASN A 8 9.82 -12.88 -20.37
C ASN A 8 11.01 -11.94 -20.62
N VAL A 9 12.21 -12.27 -20.14
CA VAL A 9 13.42 -11.45 -20.33
C VAL A 9 14.44 -12.25 -21.12
N THR A 10 14.96 -11.63 -22.18
CA THR A 10 16.18 -12.08 -22.85
C THR A 10 17.38 -11.44 -22.14
N LEU A 11 18.11 -12.26 -21.38
CA LEU A 11 19.38 -11.86 -20.76
C LEU A 11 20.49 -11.93 -21.81
N ASP A 12 21.43 -10.98 -21.75
CA ASP A 12 22.64 -11.10 -22.56
C ASP A 12 23.43 -12.36 -22.14
N PRO A 13 24.18 -13.00 -23.05
CA PRO A 13 25.00 -14.18 -22.72
C PRO A 13 25.97 -13.95 -21.55
N ASN A 14 26.41 -12.70 -21.36
CA ASN A 14 27.36 -12.30 -20.32
C ASN A 14 26.70 -11.61 -19.11
N GLU A 15 25.38 -11.51 -19.06
CA GLU A 15 24.67 -10.86 -17.96
C GLU A 15 24.36 -11.89 -16.86
N LYS A 16 24.80 -11.60 -15.62
CA LYS A 16 24.58 -12.48 -14.47
C LYS A 16 23.48 -11.94 -13.57
N VAL A 17 22.55 -12.81 -13.20
CA VAL A 17 21.52 -12.50 -12.21
C VAL A 17 22.15 -12.51 -10.81
N LEU A 18 22.15 -11.36 -10.13
CA LEU A 18 22.66 -11.24 -8.76
C LEU A 18 21.61 -11.70 -7.75
N LYS A 19 20.37 -11.23 -7.90
CA LYS A 19 19.27 -11.59 -7.00
C LYS A 19 17.91 -11.43 -7.68
N ASP A 20 17.03 -12.38 -7.40
CA ASP A 20 15.63 -12.34 -7.83
C ASP A 20 14.68 -12.29 -6.63
N PHE A 21 13.82 -11.27 -6.61
CA PHE A 21 12.80 -11.04 -5.61
C PHE A 21 11.42 -11.40 -6.16
N LEU A 22 11.13 -12.70 -6.17
CA LEU A 22 9.93 -13.33 -6.74
C LEU A 22 8.59 -12.95 -6.10
N LYS A 23 8.55 -12.41 -4.87
CA LYS A 23 7.31 -12.28 -4.09
C LYS A 23 7.13 -10.90 -3.46
N LEU A 24 7.41 -9.83 -4.19
CA LEU A 24 7.17 -8.49 -3.67
C LEU A 24 5.68 -8.16 -3.70
N ARG A 25 5.15 -7.80 -2.53
CA ARG A 25 3.73 -7.43 -2.39
C ARG A 25 3.57 -5.95 -2.71
N ALA A 26 3.12 -5.63 -3.92
CA ALA A 26 2.72 -4.27 -4.29
C ALA A 26 1.24 -4.02 -3.94
N LYS A 27 0.84 -2.74 -3.85
CA LYS A 27 -0.53 -2.35 -3.50
C LYS A 27 -1.48 -2.65 -4.66
N GLY A 28 -2.16 -3.81 -4.60
CA GLY A 28 -3.14 -4.22 -5.61
C GLY A 28 -2.53 -4.88 -6.85
N SER A 29 -1.23 -5.18 -6.82
CA SER A 29 -0.49 -5.82 -7.90
C SER A 29 0.55 -6.79 -7.35
N PHE A 30 0.92 -7.76 -8.18
CA PHE A 30 2.11 -8.58 -7.97
C PHE A 30 3.32 -7.84 -8.53
N CYS A 31 4.41 -7.80 -7.77
CA CYS A 31 5.67 -7.24 -8.23
C CYS A 31 6.77 -8.28 -8.06
N GLN A 32 7.64 -8.35 -9.06
CA GLN A 32 8.89 -9.08 -9.00
C GLN A 32 9.99 -8.12 -9.45
N ILE A 33 11.12 -8.14 -8.73
CA ILE A 33 12.29 -7.35 -9.08
C ILE A 33 13.46 -8.29 -9.24
N MET A 34 14.12 -8.21 -10.39
CA MET A 34 15.34 -8.94 -10.69
C MET A 34 16.47 -7.95 -10.84
N LEU A 35 17.51 -8.14 -10.03
CA LEU A 35 18.75 -7.37 -10.12
C LEU A 35 19.78 -8.21 -10.85
N THR A 36 20.29 -7.68 -11.95
CA THR A 36 21.44 -8.24 -12.67
C THR A 36 22.68 -7.40 -12.39
N ASP A 37 23.82 -7.82 -12.93
CA ASP A 37 25.07 -7.05 -12.89
C ASP A 37 25.02 -5.79 -13.78
N LYS A 38 24.11 -5.72 -14.76
CA LYS A 38 23.97 -4.59 -15.69
C LYS A 38 22.74 -3.71 -15.43
N ARG A 39 21.58 -4.32 -15.16
CA ARG A 39 20.28 -3.63 -15.12
C ARG A 39 19.41 -4.08 -13.95
N LEU A 40 18.48 -3.22 -13.60
CA LEU A 40 17.38 -3.50 -12.69
C LEU A 40 16.12 -3.74 -13.52
N ILE A 41 15.50 -4.91 -13.34
CA ILE A 41 14.30 -5.31 -14.06
C ILE A 41 13.16 -5.40 -13.07
N ILE A 42 12.14 -4.57 -13.27
CA ILE A 42 10.94 -4.52 -12.45
C ILE A 42 9.77 -5.00 -13.28
N TYR A 43 9.21 -6.13 -12.89
CA TYR A 43 7.99 -6.66 -13.48
C TYR A 43 6.82 -6.43 -12.53
N THR A 44 5.78 -5.79 -13.04
CA THR A 44 4.55 -5.55 -12.31
C THR A 44 3.37 -6.14 -13.07
N PHE A 45 2.48 -6.81 -12.33
CA PHE A 45 1.27 -7.38 -12.87
C PHE A 45 0.10 -7.04 -11.97
N GLY A 46 -0.88 -6.31 -12.50
CA GLY A 46 -2.02 -5.88 -11.71
C GLY A 46 -3.09 -5.18 -12.52
N ILE A 47 -4.09 -4.66 -11.83
CA ILE A 47 -5.17 -3.88 -12.43
C ILE A 47 -4.71 -2.43 -12.49
N ALA A 48 -4.65 -1.87 -13.70
CA ALA A 48 -4.39 -0.46 -13.95
C ALA A 48 -5.61 0.17 -14.63
N SER A 49 -5.85 1.45 -14.36
CA SER A 49 -6.84 2.23 -15.10
C SER A 49 -6.21 2.71 -16.40
N ASN A 50 -6.79 2.34 -17.54
CA ASN A 50 -6.40 2.87 -18.85
C ASN A 50 -7.65 3.41 -19.54
N ARG A 51 -7.68 4.71 -19.85
CA ARG A 51 -8.82 5.40 -20.49
C ARG A 51 -10.17 5.08 -19.81
N GLY A 52 -10.20 5.14 -18.48
CA GLY A 52 -11.42 4.89 -17.69
C GLY A 52 -11.82 3.42 -17.52
N ARG A 53 -11.14 2.47 -18.17
CA ARG A 53 -11.39 1.02 -18.01
C ARG A 53 -10.35 0.37 -17.11
N ARG A 54 -10.79 -0.54 -16.24
CA ARG A 54 -9.90 -1.38 -15.42
C ARG A 54 -9.38 -2.53 -16.28
N VAL A 55 -8.09 -2.50 -16.61
CA VAL A 55 -7.43 -3.54 -17.42
C VAL A 55 -6.37 -4.23 -16.59
N ARG A 56 -6.26 -5.56 -16.71
CA ARG A 56 -5.12 -6.31 -16.16
C ARG A 56 -3.92 -6.08 -17.06
N ARG A 57 -2.95 -5.30 -16.59
CA ARG A 57 -1.74 -4.94 -17.33
C ARG A 57 -0.52 -5.68 -16.75
N LYS A 58 0.29 -6.21 -17.66
CA LYS A 58 1.67 -6.62 -17.40
C LYS A 58 2.56 -5.46 -17.84
N MET A 59 3.41 -4.98 -16.94
CA MET A 59 4.36 -3.92 -17.25
C MET A 59 5.73 -4.40 -16.82
N MET A 60 6.69 -4.21 -17.72
CA MET A 60 8.08 -4.52 -17.50
C MET A 60 8.86 -3.24 -17.68
N HIS A 61 9.67 -2.91 -16.68
CA HIS A 61 10.55 -1.76 -16.72
C HIS A 61 11.97 -2.24 -16.53
N GLU A 62 12.83 -1.89 -17.48
CA GLU A 62 14.24 -2.22 -17.45
C GLU A 62 15.01 -0.91 -17.36
N THR A 63 15.94 -0.84 -16.41
CA THR A 63 16.76 0.34 -16.21
C THR A 63 18.20 -0.09 -16.00
N ASP A 64 19.11 0.42 -16.81
CA ASP A 64 20.54 0.18 -16.61
C ASP A 64 21.00 0.74 -15.26
N LEU A 65 21.80 -0.01 -14.52
CA LEU A 65 22.27 0.41 -13.19
C LEU A 65 23.10 1.71 -13.26
N LYS A 66 23.83 1.92 -14.37
CA LYS A 66 24.60 3.14 -14.61
C LYS A 66 23.72 4.38 -14.84
N ALA A 67 22.47 4.18 -15.28
CA ALA A 67 21.52 5.27 -15.44
C ALA A 67 20.83 5.64 -14.12
N ILE A 68 20.96 4.83 -13.07
CA ILE A 68 20.31 5.15 -11.79
C ILE A 68 21.19 6.14 -11.03
N ASN A 69 20.81 7.42 -11.06
CA ASN A 69 21.53 8.45 -10.32
C ASN A 69 21.12 8.46 -8.84
N GLN A 70 19.84 8.26 -8.54
CA GLN A 70 19.36 8.22 -7.16
C GLN A 70 18.31 7.11 -6.98
N PHE A 71 18.44 6.39 -5.87
CA PHE A 71 17.49 5.36 -5.44
C PHE A 71 16.99 5.71 -4.03
N GLU A 72 15.76 6.20 -3.96
CA GLU A 72 15.13 6.59 -2.70
C GLU A 72 14.11 5.55 -2.26
N TYR A 73 14.14 5.21 -0.97
CA TYR A 73 13.08 4.42 -0.37
C TYR A 73 12.72 4.97 1.01
N TYR A 74 11.43 5.08 1.28
CA TYR A 74 10.92 5.58 2.55
C TYR A 74 9.55 4.97 2.86
N VAL A 75 9.21 4.93 4.15
CA VAL A 75 7.89 4.53 4.61
C VAL A 75 7.01 5.78 4.65
N ASP A 76 6.04 5.81 3.74
CA ASP A 76 5.08 6.90 3.63
C ASP A 76 3.86 6.61 4.52
N TYR A 77 3.51 7.58 5.37
CA TYR A 77 2.35 7.56 6.25
C TYR A 77 1.32 8.54 5.72
N TYR A 78 0.24 8.02 5.17
CA TYR A 78 -0.83 8.84 4.63
C TYR A 78 -2.16 8.54 5.31
N HIS A 79 -2.98 9.59 5.37
CA HIS A 79 -4.30 9.52 5.98
C HIS A 79 -5.23 8.62 5.16
N ASN A 80 -6.25 8.07 5.82
CA ASN A 80 -7.35 7.39 5.15
C ASN A 80 -7.96 8.29 4.06
N PRO A 81 -8.50 7.71 2.97
CA PRO A 81 -9.21 8.48 1.95
C PRO A 81 -10.32 9.31 2.60
N VAL A 82 -10.59 10.49 2.06
CA VAL A 82 -11.54 11.46 2.64
C VAL A 82 -12.90 10.81 2.93
N TRP A 83 -13.41 9.99 2.01
CA TRP A 83 -14.65 9.22 2.20
C TRP A 83 -14.66 8.33 3.45
N ALA A 84 -13.56 7.64 3.74
CA ALA A 84 -13.48 6.80 4.94
C ALA A 84 -13.42 7.64 6.22
N ARG A 85 -12.81 8.84 6.16
CA ARG A 85 -12.80 9.78 7.28
C ARG A 85 -14.18 10.37 7.54
N ILE A 86 -14.92 10.76 6.49
CA ILE A 86 -16.30 11.25 6.58
C ILE A 86 -17.20 10.19 7.22
N LEU A 87 -17.13 8.94 6.75
CA LEU A 87 -17.87 7.83 7.36
C LEU A 87 -17.51 7.63 8.83
N GLY A 88 -16.24 7.79 9.19
CA GLY A 88 -15.79 7.76 10.59
C GLY A 88 -16.43 8.84 11.45
N ILE A 89 -16.51 10.07 10.96
CA ILE A 89 -17.19 11.18 11.65
C ILE A 89 -18.68 10.89 11.81
N ILE A 90 -19.35 10.43 10.75
CA ILE A 90 -20.78 10.11 10.79
C ILE A 90 -21.06 9.06 11.87
N LEU A 91 -20.28 7.97 11.90
CA LEU A 91 -20.42 6.93 12.92
C LEU A 91 -20.18 7.46 14.33
N PHE A 92 -19.20 8.35 14.50
CA PHE A 92 -18.93 8.98 15.79
C PHE A 92 -20.11 9.83 16.28
N VAL A 93 -20.64 10.69 15.41
CA VAL A 93 -21.81 11.53 15.71
C VAL A 93 -23.03 10.67 16.00
N LEU A 94 -23.28 9.62 15.21
CA LEU A 94 -24.39 8.70 15.44
C LEU A 94 -24.25 7.93 16.76
N GLY A 95 -23.03 7.54 17.15
CA GLY A 95 -22.78 6.89 18.44
C GLY A 95 -23.12 7.82 19.61
N ILE A 96 -22.67 9.08 19.57
CA ILE A 96 -22.98 10.07 20.63
C ILE A 96 -24.47 10.44 20.63
N ALA A 97 -25.06 10.70 19.46
CA ALA A 97 -26.48 11.02 19.34
C ALA A 97 -27.36 9.86 19.80
N GLY A 98 -26.98 8.62 19.49
CA GLY A 98 -27.66 7.42 19.97
C GLY A 98 -27.61 7.27 21.49
N ALA A 99 -26.44 7.52 22.10
CA ALA A 99 -26.32 7.54 23.57
C ALA A 99 -27.20 8.62 24.21
N TYR A 100 -27.22 9.83 23.63
CA TYR A 100 -28.08 10.91 24.11
C TYR A 100 -29.58 10.60 23.94
N ALA A 101 -29.97 9.99 22.82
CA ALA A 101 -31.36 9.62 22.57
C ALA A 101 -31.86 8.54 23.56
N VAL A 102 -30.98 7.61 23.96
CA VAL A 102 -31.26 6.64 25.03
C VAL A 102 -31.40 7.35 26.37
N TYR A 103 -30.51 8.29 26.69
CA TYR A 103 -30.57 9.07 27.94
C TYR A 103 -31.85 9.91 28.06
N ALA A 104 -32.23 10.60 26.97
CA ALA A 104 -33.40 11.47 26.92
C ALA A 104 -34.72 10.71 26.69
N ASN A 105 -34.70 9.38 26.63
CA ASN A 105 -35.86 8.52 26.32
C ASN A 105 -36.57 8.90 24.99
N LEU A 106 -35.82 9.40 24.01
CA LEU A 106 -36.34 9.79 22.69
C LEU A 106 -36.64 8.59 21.79
N ILE A 107 -36.18 7.39 22.17
CA ILE A 107 -36.37 6.14 21.43
C ILE A 107 -37.00 5.10 22.37
N ALA A 108 -38.11 4.50 21.94
CA ALA A 108 -38.75 3.40 22.65
C ALA A 108 -37.91 2.13 22.53
N ILE A 109 -37.13 1.84 23.57
CA ILE A 109 -36.28 0.66 23.64
C ILE A 109 -37.06 -0.45 24.36
N PRO A 110 -37.16 -1.67 23.80
CA PRO A 110 -37.81 -2.77 24.47
C PRO A 110 -37.13 -3.08 25.81
N ALA A 111 -37.92 -3.15 26.88
CA ALA A 111 -37.41 -3.34 28.23
C ALA A 111 -37.03 -4.81 28.49
N TYR A 112 -35.74 -5.10 28.35
CA TYR A 112 -35.13 -6.34 28.85
C TYR A 112 -34.14 -6.03 29.99
N PRO A 113 -33.80 -6.99 30.87
CA PRO A 113 -32.84 -6.77 31.95
C PRO A 113 -31.51 -6.22 31.39
N TYR A 114 -31.00 -5.15 32.01
CA TYR A 114 -29.76 -4.46 31.60
C TYR A 114 -29.79 -3.81 30.20
N SER A 115 -30.96 -3.64 29.59
CA SER A 115 -31.12 -3.01 28.26
C SER A 115 -30.48 -1.63 28.13
N GLN A 116 -30.61 -0.79 29.16
CA GLN A 116 -29.98 0.53 29.16
C GLN A 116 -28.44 0.43 29.07
N TYR A 117 -27.82 -0.40 29.91
CA TYR A 117 -26.36 -0.61 29.89
C TYR A 117 -25.88 -1.18 28.55
N GLY A 118 -26.62 -2.15 27.98
CA GLY A 118 -26.32 -2.73 26.68
C GLY A 118 -26.31 -1.69 25.55
N ASN A 119 -27.28 -0.79 25.53
CA ASN A 119 -27.38 0.24 24.50
C ASN A 119 -26.25 1.29 24.61
N TYR A 120 -25.85 1.69 25.82
CA TYR A 120 -24.69 2.57 25.99
C TYR A 120 -23.39 1.90 25.53
N VAL A 121 -23.22 0.60 25.79
CA VAL A 121 -22.05 -0.14 25.31
C VAL A 121 -22.03 -0.19 23.78
N ILE A 122 -23.17 -0.45 23.14
CA ILE A 122 -23.28 -0.46 21.67
C ILE A 122 -22.96 0.94 21.10
N ALA A 123 -23.55 2.00 21.67
CA ALA A 123 -23.31 3.37 21.24
C ALA A 123 -21.83 3.77 21.39
N ALA A 124 -21.19 3.38 22.50
CA ALA A 124 -19.76 3.59 22.72
C ALA A 124 -18.91 2.83 21.68
N LEU A 125 -19.23 1.57 21.39
CA LEU A 125 -18.53 0.79 20.37
C LEU A 125 -18.63 1.42 18.98
N VAL A 126 -19.82 1.90 18.60
CA VAL A 126 -20.05 2.61 17.33
C VAL A 126 -19.19 3.88 17.28
N ALA A 127 -19.15 4.66 18.36
CA ALA A 127 -18.33 5.87 18.45
C ALA A 127 -16.82 5.54 18.34
N PHE A 128 -16.35 4.51 19.03
CA PHE A 128 -14.95 4.06 18.95
C PHE A 128 -14.57 3.57 17.55
N ILE A 129 -15.46 2.85 16.88
CA ILE A 129 -15.25 2.42 15.48
C ILE A 129 -15.14 3.66 14.58
N GLY A 130 -15.99 4.66 14.77
CA GLY A 130 -15.95 5.93 14.04
C GLY A 130 -14.62 6.67 14.20
N LEU A 131 -14.19 6.86 15.45
CA LEU A 131 -12.88 7.45 15.79
C LEU A 131 -11.72 6.69 15.16
N ARG A 132 -11.74 5.35 15.26
CA ARG A 132 -10.71 4.51 14.66
C ARG A 132 -10.67 4.69 13.15
N LEU A 133 -11.82 4.77 12.47
CA LEU A 133 -11.88 4.97 11.02
C LEU A 133 -11.33 6.34 10.60
N PHE A 134 -11.61 7.37 11.41
CA PHE A 134 -11.14 8.74 11.19
C PHE A 134 -9.63 8.87 11.34
N PHE A 135 -9.06 8.38 12.44
CA PHE A 135 -7.63 8.51 12.76
C PHE A 135 -6.73 7.42 12.17
N ARG A 136 -7.30 6.40 11.50
CA ARG A 136 -6.49 5.30 10.95
C ARG A 136 -5.57 5.79 9.84
N LEU A 137 -4.28 5.80 10.16
CA LEU A 137 -3.19 5.99 9.21
C LEU A 137 -2.94 4.71 8.41
N ARG A 138 -2.58 4.89 7.14
CA ARG A 138 -2.10 3.82 6.29
C ARG A 138 -0.62 4.05 6.03
N LYS A 139 0.12 2.94 5.93
CA LYS A 139 1.54 2.94 5.60
C LYS A 139 1.79 2.25 4.27
N ALA A 140 2.67 2.81 3.45
CA ALA A 140 3.19 2.19 2.24
C ALA A 140 4.71 2.37 2.17
N LEU A 141 5.41 1.40 1.57
CA LEU A 141 6.82 1.53 1.27
C LEU A 141 6.92 2.12 -0.14
N SER A 142 7.35 3.37 -0.23
CA SER A 142 7.56 4.08 -1.48
C SER A 142 8.99 3.81 -1.96
N VAL A 143 9.15 3.38 -3.20
CA VAL A 143 10.45 3.21 -3.87
C VAL A 143 10.46 4.10 -5.09
N LYS A 144 11.44 4.99 -5.18
CA LYS A 144 11.63 5.90 -6.30
C LYS A 144 13.00 5.71 -6.94
N ILE A 145 13.01 5.62 -8.26
CA ILE A 145 14.21 5.55 -9.10
C ILE A 145 14.24 6.83 -9.92
N LYS A 146 15.29 7.63 -9.74
CA LYS A 146 15.45 8.94 -10.39
C LYS A 146 16.63 8.95 -11.35
N TYR A 147 16.46 9.69 -12.44
CA TYR A 147 17.53 10.11 -13.35
C TYR A 147 17.60 11.63 -13.33
N GLY A 148 18.67 12.17 -12.74
CA GLY A 148 18.75 13.60 -12.44
C GLY A 148 17.61 14.03 -11.51
N LEU A 149 16.84 15.04 -11.93
CA LEU A 149 15.70 15.60 -11.17
C LEU A 149 14.36 14.91 -11.45
N ASN A 150 14.29 13.99 -12.43
CA ASN A 150 13.05 13.36 -12.85
C ASN A 150 12.87 11.95 -12.26
N ASP A 151 11.66 11.66 -11.77
CA ASP A 151 11.24 10.32 -11.32
C ASP A 151 11.03 9.43 -12.57
N ILE A 152 11.92 8.47 -12.84
CA ILE A 152 11.75 7.49 -13.93
C ILE A 152 10.68 6.48 -13.55
N PHE A 153 10.74 6.00 -12.30
CA PHE A 153 9.90 4.92 -11.82
C PHE A 153 9.57 5.07 -10.35
N THR A 154 8.26 5.01 -10.04
CA THR A 154 7.74 5.05 -8.68
C THR A 154 6.94 3.78 -8.40
N LEU A 155 7.29 3.07 -7.33
CA LEU A 155 6.64 1.82 -6.93
C LEU A 155 6.16 1.88 -5.49
N TYR A 156 4.89 1.51 -5.28
CA TYR A 156 4.29 1.44 -3.95
C TYR A 156 4.14 -0.01 -3.49
N LEU A 157 5.00 -0.41 -2.56
CA LEU A 157 5.00 -1.71 -1.91
C LEU A 157 4.25 -1.68 -0.58
N LYS A 158 3.69 -2.83 -0.17
CA LYS A 158 3.19 -3.01 1.20
C LYS A 158 4.38 -3.04 2.17
N VAL A 159 4.22 -2.44 3.34
CA VAL A 159 5.24 -2.47 4.40
C VAL A 159 5.28 -3.87 5.00
N THR A 160 6.25 -4.67 4.57
CA THR A 160 6.54 -6.02 5.09
C THR A 160 8.05 -6.16 5.26
N LYS A 161 8.50 -6.94 6.25
CA LYS A 161 9.93 -7.17 6.49
C LYS A 161 10.67 -7.69 5.25
N TYR A 162 10.02 -8.55 4.46
CA TYR A 162 10.57 -9.05 3.20
C TYR A 162 10.73 -7.94 2.15
N ASN A 163 9.72 -7.09 1.95
CA ASN A 163 9.79 -5.99 1.00
C ASN A 163 10.85 -4.96 1.40
N GLU A 164 10.95 -4.63 2.70
CA GLU A 164 11.97 -3.70 3.22
C GLU A 164 13.38 -4.25 3.01
N LEU A 165 13.62 -5.52 3.33
CA LEU A 165 14.93 -6.16 3.12
C LEU A 165 15.30 -6.23 1.64
N ALA A 166 14.34 -6.51 0.76
CA ALA A 166 14.57 -6.55 -0.67
C ALA A 166 14.99 -5.17 -1.21
N VAL A 167 14.27 -4.12 -0.83
CA VAL A 167 14.59 -2.74 -1.25
C VAL A 167 15.92 -2.28 -0.67
N ARG A 168 16.21 -2.60 0.59
CA ARG A 168 17.51 -2.30 1.22
C ARG A 168 18.66 -3.02 0.51
N TYR A 169 18.47 -4.27 0.11
CA TYR A 169 19.47 -5.01 -0.65
C TYR A 169 19.73 -4.36 -2.01
N ILE A 170 18.67 -3.99 -2.75
CA ILE A 170 18.78 -3.29 -4.03
C ILE A 170 19.52 -1.97 -3.85
N ALA A 171 19.13 -1.16 -2.86
CA ALA A 171 19.78 0.11 -2.54
C ALA A 171 21.28 -0.07 -2.23
N SER A 172 21.66 -1.14 -1.53
CA SER A 172 23.08 -1.42 -1.21
C SER A 172 23.93 -1.82 -2.43
N LYS A 173 23.29 -2.23 -3.54
CA LYS A 173 23.97 -2.69 -4.75
C LYS A 173 24.00 -1.65 -5.86
N ILE A 174 23.12 -0.66 -5.81
CA ILE A 174 23.16 0.49 -6.70
C ILE A 174 24.26 1.42 -6.19
N ARG A 175 25.44 1.38 -6.82
CA ARG A 175 26.48 2.39 -6.58
C ARG A 175 26.04 3.68 -7.25
N VAL A 176 25.61 4.64 -6.44
CA VAL A 176 25.51 6.03 -6.88
C VAL A 176 26.95 6.50 -7.12
N TYR A 177 27.35 6.64 -8.39
CA TYR A 177 28.56 7.37 -8.72
C TYR A 177 28.25 8.85 -8.42
N SER A 178 28.71 9.32 -7.26
CA SER A 178 28.80 10.74 -6.94
C SER A 178 29.87 11.40 -7.78
#